data_AF-A0A1Z5HXJ8-F1
#
_entry.id   AF-A0A1Z5HXJ8-F1
#
_cell.length_a   1.000
_cell.length_b   1.000
_cell.length_c   1.000
_cell.angle_alpha   90.00
_cell.angle_beta   90.00
_cell.angle_gamma   90.00
#
_symmetry.space_group_name_H-M   'P 1'
#
loop_
_entity.id
_entity.type
_entity.pdbx_description
1 polymer ?
#
loop_
_entity_poly.entity_id
_entity_poly.type
_entity_poly.pdbx_seq_one_letter_code
_entity_poly.pdbx_strand_id
1 'polypeptide(L)'
;MNIGKNYRQALGESSFFRTKLFSLKTIINLSLCYVMIVILSNVTIRYLSKLVGYNPPTYWPISIFSLRLLPTVKQFLLALAIFILFHFIIKKLLVNTRLYLIITSGIILILLTNLLQGWSGLVTPIAGGGVKGIQYYHDAIKISNPLYFLSHFEELQPNLLVHSQTHPPGAVLLFYLMYRSLKKPELMVITIIFVSVVLSVYFLKNILAEEFDNNISNYVSFLFLLIPSIQIYYLHWMH
;
A
#
# COMPACT_ATOMS: atom_id res chain seq x y z
N MET A 1 -34.95 -10.31 6.38
CA MET A 1 -35.44 -10.42 4.99
C MET A 1 -34.35 -11.12 4.18
N ASN A 2 -34.59 -12.37 3.80
CA ASN A 2 -33.54 -13.37 3.48
C ASN A 2 -33.33 -13.49 1.96
N ILE A 3 -32.99 -12.39 1.29
CA ILE A 3 -32.91 -12.30 -0.18
C ILE A 3 -31.71 -13.10 -0.73
N GLY A 4 -30.62 -13.24 0.05
CA GLY A 4 -29.39 -13.92 -0.38
C GLY A 4 -29.46 -15.45 -0.47
N LYS A 5 -30.38 -16.13 0.24
CA LYS A 5 -30.44 -17.61 0.22
C LYS A 5 -31.05 -18.17 -1.06
N ASN A 6 -31.98 -17.46 -1.70
CA ASN A 6 -32.66 -17.96 -2.90
C ASN A 6 -31.80 -17.86 -4.18
N TYR A 7 -30.78 -16.98 -4.21
CA TYR A 7 -29.85 -16.92 -5.35
C TYR A 7 -28.85 -18.09 -5.38
N ARG A 8 -28.52 -18.70 -4.23
CA ARG A 8 -27.53 -19.79 -4.15
C ARG A 8 -28.03 -21.12 -4.70
N GLN A 9 -29.34 -21.37 -4.69
CA GLN A 9 -29.91 -22.60 -5.28
C GLN A 9 -30.06 -22.52 -6.80
N ALA A 10 -30.17 -21.32 -7.38
CA ALA A 10 -30.32 -21.14 -8.81
C ALA A 10 -28.99 -21.29 -9.59
N LEU A 11 -27.86 -21.05 -8.94
CA LEU A 11 -26.53 -21.13 -9.53
C LEU A 11 -25.75 -22.24 -8.84
N GLY A 12 -25.88 -23.47 -9.34
CA GLY A 12 -25.20 -24.64 -8.78
C GLY A 12 -23.76 -24.32 -8.36
N GLU A 13 -23.45 -24.60 -7.08
CA GLU A 13 -22.25 -24.16 -6.36
C GLU A 13 -20.90 -24.56 -7.02
N SER A 14 -20.93 -25.41 -8.05
CA SER A 14 -19.75 -25.87 -8.79
C SER A 14 -19.40 -25.05 -10.04
N SER A 15 -20.26 -24.13 -10.50
CA SER A 15 -20.02 -23.38 -11.76
C SER A 15 -19.36 -22.01 -11.56
N PHE A 16 -19.51 -21.39 -10.38
CA PHE A 16 -19.03 -20.02 -10.13
C PHE A 16 -17.51 -19.88 -10.24
N PHE A 17 -16.76 -20.93 -9.90
CA PHE A 17 -15.29 -20.95 -10.03
C PHE A 17 -14.77 -21.49 -11.38
N ARG A 18 -15.65 -21.90 -12.30
CA ARG A 18 -15.26 -22.44 -13.62
C ARG A 18 -15.30 -21.43 -14.76
N THR A 19 -15.84 -20.23 -14.54
CA THR A 19 -15.77 -19.18 -15.55
C THR A 19 -14.42 -18.50 -15.46
N LYS A 20 -13.59 -18.60 -16.50
CA LYS A 20 -12.48 -17.65 -16.70
C LYS A 20 -13.09 -16.24 -16.64
N LEU A 21 -12.88 -15.52 -15.53
CA LEU A 21 -13.40 -14.17 -15.29
C LEU A 21 -13.12 -13.22 -16.47
N PHE A 22 -11.99 -13.44 -17.17
CA PHE A 22 -11.64 -12.73 -18.38
C PHE A 22 -11.09 -13.69 -19.45
N SER A 23 -11.49 -13.49 -20.70
CA SER A 23 -10.81 -14.11 -21.84
C SER A 23 -9.47 -13.42 -22.09
N LEU A 24 -8.50 -14.09 -22.73
CA LEU A 24 -7.22 -13.47 -23.10
C LEU A 24 -7.44 -12.20 -23.94
N LYS A 25 -8.42 -12.23 -24.85
CA LYS A 25 -8.84 -11.07 -25.64
C LYS A 25 -9.33 -9.92 -24.74
N THR A 26 -10.11 -10.23 -23.71
CA THR A 26 -10.59 -9.23 -22.76
C THR A 26 -9.43 -8.61 -21.98
N ILE A 27 -8.47 -9.42 -21.53
CA ILE A 27 -7.27 -8.95 -20.82
C ILE A 27 -6.46 -8.00 -21.71
N ILE A 28 -6.19 -8.40 -22.96
CA ILE A 28 -5.45 -7.58 -23.92
C ILE A 28 -6.20 -6.26 -24.18
N ASN A 29 -7.51 -6.31 -24.44
CA ASN A 29 -8.31 -5.12 -24.70
C ASN A 29 -8.32 -4.16 -23.51
N LEU A 30 -8.55 -4.67 -22.29
CA LEU A 30 -8.50 -3.86 -21.07
C LEU A 30 -7.13 -3.21 -20.86
N SER A 31 -6.06 -3.97 -21.14
CA SER A 31 -4.69 -3.47 -20.99
C SER A 31 -4.39 -2.37 -22.00
N LEU A 32 -4.78 -2.55 -23.27
CA LEU A 32 -4.63 -1.53 -24.31
C LEU A 32 -5.46 -0.28 -24.01
N CYS A 33 -6.72 -0.44 -23.60
CA CYS A 33 -7.57 0.68 -23.19
C CYS A 33 -6.95 1.46 -22.02
N TYR A 34 -6.43 0.76 -21.01
CA TYR A 34 -5.74 1.40 -19.89
C TYR A 34 -4.52 2.21 -20.35
N VAL A 35 -3.65 1.61 -21.18
CA VAL A 35 -2.48 2.30 -21.75
C VAL A 35 -2.90 3.54 -22.55
N MET A 36 -3.93 3.42 -23.37
CA MET A 36 -4.47 4.55 -24.14
C MET A 36 -5.00 5.66 -23.24
N ILE A 37 -5.74 5.34 -22.17
CA ILE A 37 -6.24 6.32 -21.21
C ILE A 37 -5.07 7.06 -20.52
N VAL A 38 -4.02 6.34 -20.12
CA VAL A 38 -2.83 6.92 -19.51
C VAL A 38 -2.14 7.89 -20.47
N ILE A 39 -1.95 7.48 -21.73
CA ILE A 39 -1.32 8.33 -22.75
C ILE A 39 -2.17 9.58 -23.00
N LEU A 40 -3.47 9.42 -23.24
CA LEU A 40 -4.38 10.54 -23.50
C LEU A 40 -4.43 11.51 -22.32
N SER A 41 -4.53 11.00 -21.09
CA SER A 41 -4.53 11.83 -19.87
C SER A 41 -3.23 12.63 -19.72
N ASN A 42 -2.08 12.02 -20.01
CA ASN A 42 -0.78 12.70 -19.98
C ASN A 42 -0.71 13.83 -21.03
N VAL A 43 -1.14 13.55 -22.26
CA VAL A 43 -1.17 14.53 -23.35
C VAL A 43 -2.09 15.70 -23.00
N THR A 44 -3.31 15.41 -22.54
CA THR A 44 -4.28 16.43 -22.12
C THR A 44 -3.73 17.31 -21.01
N ILE A 45 -3.13 16.72 -19.97
CA ILE A 45 -2.57 17.52 -18.86
C ILE A 45 -1.42 18.39 -19.33
N ARG A 46 -0.51 17.89 -20.18
CA ARG A 46 0.59 18.71 -20.73
C ARG A 46 0.10 19.82 -21.67
N TYR A 47 -1.00 19.60 -22.37
CA TYR A 47 -1.62 20.63 -23.19
C TYR A 47 -2.27 21.71 -22.31
N LEU A 48 -3.11 21.31 -21.35
CA LEU A 48 -3.77 22.23 -20.41
C LEU A 48 -2.76 23.01 -19.56
N SER A 49 -1.65 22.38 -19.18
CA SER A 49 -0.64 23.02 -18.36
C SER A 49 0.02 24.20 -19.07
N LYS A 50 0.23 24.10 -20.40
CA LYS A 50 0.71 25.21 -21.22
C LYS A 50 -0.31 26.36 -21.32
N LEU A 51 -1.60 26.04 -21.33
CA LEU A 51 -2.67 27.06 -21.41
C LEU A 51 -2.84 27.81 -20.09
N VAL A 52 -2.72 27.13 -18.95
CA VAL A 52 -3.02 27.69 -17.62
C VAL A 52 -1.75 28.20 -16.91
N GLY A 53 -0.56 27.96 -17.46
CA GLY A 53 0.71 28.29 -16.78
C GLY A 53 1.00 27.38 -15.57
N TYR A 54 0.40 26.19 -15.55
CA TYR A 54 0.65 25.17 -14.52
C TYR A 54 1.85 24.31 -14.91
N ASN A 55 2.68 23.93 -13.95
CA ASN A 55 3.79 23.00 -14.16
C ASN A 55 3.40 21.62 -13.61
N PRO A 56 3.04 20.64 -14.46
CA PRO A 56 2.66 19.33 -13.98
C PRO A 56 3.88 18.60 -13.41
N PRO A 57 3.68 17.68 -12.44
CA PRO A 57 4.78 16.86 -11.93
C PRO A 57 5.49 16.16 -13.09
N THR A 58 6.82 16.18 -13.08
CA THR A 58 7.66 15.67 -14.18
C THR A 58 7.29 14.26 -14.62
N TYR A 59 6.90 13.42 -13.66
CA TYR A 59 6.65 11.99 -13.86
C TYR A 59 5.17 11.66 -14.13
N TRP A 60 4.25 12.61 -13.97
CA TRP A 60 2.82 12.37 -14.20
C TRP A 60 2.54 11.73 -15.59
N PRO A 61 1.65 10.71 -15.68
CA PRO A 61 0.79 10.12 -14.64
C PRO A 61 1.42 8.94 -13.90
N ILE A 62 2.69 8.63 -14.18
CA ILE A 62 3.34 7.42 -13.72
C ILE A 62 4.33 7.81 -12.60
N SER A 63 4.30 7.13 -11.46
CA SER A 63 5.28 7.42 -10.41
C SER A 63 6.72 7.14 -10.89
N ILE A 64 7.72 7.68 -10.19
CA ILE A 64 9.14 7.54 -10.55
C ILE A 64 9.56 6.09 -10.44
N PHE A 65 9.74 5.35 -11.54
CA PHE A 65 10.29 3.99 -11.46
C PHE A 65 11.81 3.97 -11.57
N SER A 66 12.48 3.58 -10.49
CA SER A 66 13.93 3.31 -10.48
C SER A 66 14.19 1.80 -10.65
N LEU A 67 14.25 1.36 -11.90
CA LEU A 67 14.57 -0.03 -12.22
C LEU A 67 16.03 -0.35 -11.85
N ARG A 68 16.24 -1.25 -10.91
CA ARG A 68 17.56 -1.87 -10.70
C ARG A 68 17.73 -2.98 -11.73
N LEU A 69 18.52 -2.72 -12.77
CA LEU A 69 18.67 -3.60 -13.92
C LEU A 69 19.32 -4.97 -13.58
N LEU A 70 20.10 -5.05 -12.50
CA LEU A 70 20.77 -6.29 -12.09
C LEU A 70 20.57 -6.54 -10.58
N PRO A 71 19.74 -7.52 -10.17
CA PRO A 71 19.66 -7.92 -8.78
C PRO A 71 20.94 -8.63 -8.35
N THR A 72 21.37 -8.37 -7.12
CA THR A 72 22.45 -9.17 -6.51
C THR A 72 21.97 -10.61 -6.29
N VAL A 73 22.90 -11.57 -6.22
CA VAL A 73 22.58 -12.99 -5.91
C VAL A 73 21.76 -13.10 -4.62
N LYS A 74 22.10 -12.30 -3.59
CA LYS A 74 21.35 -12.27 -2.32
C LYS A 74 19.89 -11.84 -2.51
N GLN A 75 19.65 -10.79 -3.30
CA GLN A 75 18.30 -10.32 -3.61
C GLN A 75 17.51 -11.34 -4.43
N PHE A 76 18.16 -12.00 -5.39
CA PHE A 76 17.53 -13.06 -6.17
C PHE A 76 17.11 -14.25 -5.29
N LEU A 77 18.01 -14.72 -4.42
CA LEU A 77 17.70 -15.81 -3.47
C LEU A 77 16.59 -15.43 -2.50
N LEU A 78 16.59 -14.19 -1.98
CA LEU A 78 15.52 -13.69 -1.12
C LEU A 78 14.18 -13.62 -1.87
N ALA A 79 14.17 -13.13 -3.11
CA ALA A 79 12.97 -13.09 -3.94
C ALA A 79 12.42 -14.50 -4.21
N LEU A 80 13.30 -15.46 -4.51
CA LEU A 80 12.93 -16.87 -4.68
C LEU A 80 12.35 -17.46 -3.39
N ALA A 81 12.96 -17.18 -2.24
CA ALA A 81 12.46 -17.63 -0.94
C ALA A 81 11.07 -17.03 -0.63
N ILE A 82 10.86 -15.75 -0.90
CA ILE A 82 9.55 -15.08 -0.75
C ILE A 82 8.52 -15.69 -1.70
N PHE A 83 8.89 -15.98 -2.95
CA PHE A 83 8.01 -16.63 -3.91
C PHE A 83 7.57 -18.04 -3.44
N ILE A 84 8.51 -18.83 -2.93
CA ILE A 84 8.23 -20.16 -2.37
C ILE A 84 7.31 -20.03 -1.15
N LEU A 85 7.60 -19.11 -0.23
CA LEU A 85 6.76 -18.82 0.93
C LEU A 85 5.33 -18.42 0.51
N PHE A 86 5.23 -17.50 -0.44
CA PHE A 86 3.96 -17.05 -1.00
C PHE A 86 3.15 -18.23 -1.55
N HIS A 87 3.77 -19.12 -2.33
CA HIS A 87 3.12 -20.33 -2.83
C HIS A 87 2.57 -21.23 -1.71
N PHE A 88 3.33 -21.43 -0.64
CA PHE A 88 2.86 -22.20 0.52
C PHE A 88 1.73 -21.51 1.28
N ILE A 89 1.80 -20.18 1.45
CA ILE A 89 0.73 -19.37 2.04
C ILE A 89 -0.55 -19.54 1.24
N ILE A 90 -0.50 -19.38 -0.09
CA ILE A 90 -1.66 -19.56 -0.97
C ILE A 90 -2.23 -20.96 -0.83
N LYS A 91 -1.40 -22.00 -0.94
CA LYS A 91 -1.86 -23.39 -0.75
C LYS A 91 -2.55 -23.60 0.60
N LYS A 92 -2.01 -23.02 1.67
CA LYS A 92 -2.59 -23.15 3.01
C LYS A 92 -3.91 -22.40 3.11
N LEU A 93 -4.00 -21.18 2.59
CA LEU A 93 -5.20 -20.36 2.63
C LEU A 93 -6.32 -20.91 1.74
N LEU A 94 -6.00 -21.60 0.65
CA LEU A 94 -6.99 -22.32 -0.18
C LEU A 94 -7.71 -23.43 0.60
N VAL A 95 -7.03 -24.05 1.57
CA VAL A 95 -7.62 -25.10 2.43
C VAL A 95 -8.23 -24.50 3.70
N ASN A 96 -7.64 -23.43 4.23
CA ASN A 96 -8.01 -22.86 5.52
C ASN A 96 -7.86 -21.33 5.52
N THR A 97 -8.97 -20.64 5.34
CA THR A 97 -9.08 -19.17 5.26
C THR A 97 -9.26 -18.51 6.63
N ARG A 98 -8.66 -19.05 7.70
CA ARG A 98 -8.77 -18.44 9.04
C ARG A 98 -8.18 -17.03 9.08
N LEU A 99 -8.86 -16.12 9.76
CA LEU A 99 -8.52 -14.70 9.80
C LEU A 99 -7.10 -14.42 10.29
N TYR A 100 -6.65 -15.12 11.34
CA TYR A 100 -5.29 -14.92 11.85
C TYR A 100 -4.22 -15.36 10.84
N LEU A 101 -4.48 -16.37 10.00
CA LEU A 101 -3.55 -16.76 8.94
C LEU A 101 -3.43 -15.64 7.92
N ILE A 102 -4.54 -15.01 7.54
CA ILE A 102 -4.53 -13.87 6.60
C ILE A 102 -3.73 -12.70 7.16
N ILE A 103 -4.00 -12.31 8.41
CA ILE A 103 -3.31 -11.19 9.07
C ILE A 103 -1.80 -11.48 9.18
N THR A 104 -1.43 -12.64 9.71
CA THR A 104 -0.01 -13.02 9.89
C THR A 104 0.72 -13.16 8.56
N SER A 105 0.12 -13.82 7.56
CA SER A 105 0.68 -13.91 6.20
C SER A 105 0.83 -12.54 5.56
N GLY A 106 -0.15 -11.65 5.69
CA GLY A 106 -0.07 -10.29 5.18
C GLY A 106 1.09 -9.50 5.76
N ILE A 107 1.23 -9.50 7.09
CA ILE A 107 2.34 -8.83 7.80
C ILE A 107 3.69 -9.39 7.33
N ILE A 108 3.84 -10.73 7.29
CA ILE A 108 5.08 -11.38 6.86
C ILE A 108 5.42 -11.00 5.42
N LEU A 109 4.45 -11.07 4.51
CA LEU A 109 4.68 -10.74 3.10
C LEU A 109 5.06 -9.26 2.92
N ILE A 110 4.37 -8.32 3.58
CA ILE A 110 4.70 -6.89 3.53
C ILE A 110 6.12 -6.66 4.05
N LEU A 111 6.48 -7.22 5.21
CA LEU A 111 7.83 -7.05 5.77
C LEU A 111 8.91 -7.61 4.84
N LEU A 112 8.73 -8.84 4.34
CA LEU A 112 9.71 -9.51 3.50
C LEU A 112 9.87 -8.84 2.12
N THR A 113 8.76 -8.41 1.52
CA THR A 113 8.80 -7.71 0.23
C THR A 113 9.46 -6.34 0.33
N ASN A 114 9.30 -5.62 1.44
CA ASN A 114 10.05 -4.39 1.69
C ASN A 114 11.53 -4.67 1.99
N LEU A 115 11.86 -5.76 2.70
CA LEU A 115 13.23 -6.19 2.94
C LEU A 115 14.01 -6.62 1.68
N LEU A 116 13.34 -6.88 0.55
CA LEU A 116 14.02 -7.05 -0.74
C LEU A 116 14.88 -5.84 -1.12
N GLN A 117 14.49 -4.66 -0.64
CA GLN A 117 15.24 -3.42 -0.85
C GLN A 117 16.36 -3.21 0.19
N GLY A 118 16.49 -4.12 1.16
CA GLY A 118 17.34 -3.99 2.35
C GLY A 118 16.60 -3.33 3.52
N TRP A 119 17.33 -3.03 4.60
CA TRP A 119 16.75 -2.40 5.80
C TRP A 119 16.17 -1.01 5.51
N SER A 120 16.77 -0.28 4.57
CA SER A 120 16.24 1.00 4.09
C SER A 120 14.86 0.87 3.46
N GLY A 121 14.50 -0.28 2.89
CA GLY A 121 13.15 -0.53 2.38
C GLY A 121 12.05 -0.42 3.44
N LEU A 122 12.39 -0.69 4.71
CA LEU A 122 11.46 -0.52 5.82
C LEU A 122 11.47 0.92 6.36
N VAL A 123 12.64 1.54 6.49
CA VAL A 123 12.80 2.81 7.21
C VAL A 123 12.52 4.02 6.33
N THR A 124 12.97 3.99 5.08
CA THR A 124 12.87 5.12 4.15
C THR A 124 11.43 5.63 3.97
N PRO A 125 10.39 4.80 3.86
CA PRO A 125 9.03 5.30 3.67
C PRO A 125 8.56 6.27 4.76
N ILE A 126 9.08 6.14 5.98
CA ILE A 126 8.68 7.00 7.10
C ILE A 126 9.74 8.01 7.53
N ALA A 127 11.02 7.66 7.42
CA ALA A 127 12.13 8.48 7.90
C ALA A 127 12.95 9.04 6.75
N GLY A 128 12.49 8.86 5.50
CA GLY A 128 13.17 9.33 4.30
C GLY A 128 14.45 8.55 4.01
N GLY A 129 14.98 8.76 2.81
CA GLY A 129 16.35 8.40 2.49
C GLY A 129 16.88 9.33 1.40
N GLY A 130 18.14 9.74 1.54
CA GLY A 130 18.79 10.77 0.70
C GLY A 130 18.67 12.21 1.23
N VAL A 131 19.18 13.15 0.43
CA VAL A 131 19.50 14.56 0.77
C VAL A 131 18.31 15.44 1.19
N LYS A 132 17.06 15.00 1.02
CA LYS A 132 15.90 15.74 1.51
C LYS A 132 15.02 14.80 2.32
N GLY A 133 15.15 14.88 3.65
CA GLY A 133 14.33 14.18 4.64
C GLY A 133 12.86 14.58 4.60
N ILE A 134 12.21 14.33 3.47
CA ILE A 134 10.85 14.75 3.12
C ILE A 134 9.85 13.83 3.81
N GLN A 135 9.74 13.85 5.14
CA GLN A 135 8.78 13.01 5.86
C GLN A 135 8.31 13.61 7.18
N TYR A 136 7.09 13.25 7.59
CA TYR A 136 6.48 13.61 8.88
C TYR A 136 7.37 13.30 10.09
N TYR A 137 8.14 12.22 10.03
CA TYR A 137 9.05 11.80 11.10
C TYR A 137 10.03 12.91 11.51
N HIS A 138 10.62 13.62 10.55
CA HIS A 138 11.66 14.61 10.84
C HIS A 138 11.11 15.88 11.48
N ASP A 139 9.87 16.25 11.17
CA ASP A 139 9.19 17.34 11.88
C ASP A 139 8.74 16.87 13.26
N ALA A 140 8.25 15.63 13.36
CA ALA A 140 7.78 15.05 14.61
C ALA A 140 8.87 14.98 15.70
N ILE A 141 10.11 14.59 15.36
CA ILE A 141 11.21 14.51 16.34
C ILE A 141 11.66 15.88 16.86
N LYS A 142 11.34 16.96 16.16
CA LYS A 142 11.68 18.35 16.56
C LYS A 142 10.62 18.97 17.46
N ILE A 143 9.44 18.37 17.58
CA ILE A 143 8.37 18.86 18.44
C ILE A 143 8.78 18.70 19.90
N SER A 144 8.93 19.83 20.60
CA SER A 144 9.14 19.88 22.06
C SER A 144 7.82 19.87 22.82
N ASN A 145 6.83 20.64 22.34
CA ASN A 145 5.50 20.77 22.94
C ASN A 145 4.41 20.48 21.88
N PRO A 146 3.68 19.35 21.98
CA PRO A 146 2.67 18.99 20.98
C PRO A 146 1.44 19.88 21.00
N LEU A 147 1.07 20.46 22.15
CA LEU A 147 -0.05 21.40 22.25
C LEU A 147 0.30 22.75 21.61
N TYR A 148 1.54 23.22 21.79
CA TYR A 148 2.03 24.41 21.10
C TYR A 148 2.05 24.19 19.58
N PHE A 149 2.61 23.06 19.14
CA PHE A 149 2.63 22.70 17.72
C PHE A 149 1.22 22.68 17.11
N LEU A 150 0.24 22.10 17.81
CA LEU A 150 -1.14 22.03 17.33
C LEU A 150 -1.81 23.42 17.28
N SER A 151 -1.63 24.24 18.32
CA SER A 151 -2.24 25.57 18.40
C SER A 151 -1.64 26.60 17.44
N HIS A 152 -0.37 26.42 17.04
CA HIS A 152 0.34 27.32 16.13
C HIS A 152 0.69 26.64 14.80
N PHE A 153 -0.04 25.59 14.41
CA PHE A 153 0.30 24.79 13.24
C PHE A 153 0.35 25.63 11.96
N GLU A 154 -0.63 26.50 11.75
CA GLU A 154 -0.72 27.36 10.56
C GLU A 154 0.49 28.31 10.44
N GLU A 155 0.98 28.85 11.56
CA GLU A 155 2.16 29.71 11.60
C GLU A 155 3.46 28.92 11.34
N LEU A 156 3.52 27.68 11.84
CA LEU A 156 4.67 26.80 11.67
C LEU A 156 4.69 26.14 10.28
N GLN A 157 3.52 25.99 9.64
CA GLN A 157 3.32 25.23 8.40
C GLN A 157 4.30 25.62 7.29
N PRO A 158 4.59 26.90 6.99
CA PRO A 158 5.56 27.27 5.94
C PRO A 158 6.98 26.79 6.21
N ASN A 159 7.33 26.52 7.47
CA ASN A 159 8.65 26.08 7.91
C ASN A 159 8.77 24.55 8.03
N LEU A 160 7.67 23.81 7.89
CA LEU A 160 7.69 22.35 7.93
C LEU A 160 8.25 21.75 6.64
N LEU A 161 8.53 20.45 6.64
CA LEU A 161 8.93 19.75 5.42
C LEU A 161 7.74 19.51 4.50
N VAL A 162 7.96 19.43 3.20
CA VAL A 162 6.92 19.48 2.16
C VAL A 162 5.70 18.57 2.41
N HIS A 163 5.86 17.35 2.94
CA HIS A 163 4.72 16.50 3.31
C HIS A 163 3.93 17.06 4.50
N SER A 164 4.60 17.58 5.51
CA SER A 164 3.92 18.23 6.65
C SER A 164 3.31 19.57 6.27
N GLN A 165 3.84 20.26 5.26
CA GLN A 165 3.29 21.53 4.77
C GLN A 165 1.91 21.36 4.12
N THR A 166 1.65 20.25 3.44
CA THR A 166 0.42 20.06 2.64
C THR A 166 -0.65 19.23 3.34
N HIS A 167 -0.41 18.78 4.57
CA HIS A 167 -1.31 17.90 5.31
C HIS A 167 -1.68 18.48 6.69
N PRO A 168 -2.82 18.08 7.28
CA PRO A 168 -3.17 18.45 8.65
C PRO A 168 -2.12 17.98 9.68
N PRO A 169 -2.03 18.62 10.87
CA PRO A 169 -1.02 18.32 11.89
C PRO A 169 -1.08 16.89 12.44
N GLY A 170 -2.21 16.20 12.27
CA GLY A 170 -2.45 14.87 12.82
C GLY A 170 -1.42 13.82 12.40
N ALA A 171 -0.92 13.88 11.16
CA ALA A 171 0.11 12.96 10.69
C ALA A 171 1.43 13.17 11.47
N VAL A 172 1.88 14.42 11.60
CA VAL A 172 3.10 14.76 12.36
C VAL A 172 2.94 14.36 13.83
N LEU A 173 1.78 14.63 14.42
CA LEU A 173 1.49 14.28 15.81
C LEU A 173 1.44 12.76 16.05
N LEU A 174 0.92 11.97 15.10
CA LEU A 174 0.98 10.51 15.17
C LEU A 174 2.44 10.04 15.21
N PHE A 175 3.28 10.55 14.29
CA PHE A 175 4.72 10.27 14.29
C PHE A 175 5.41 10.72 15.58
N TYR A 176 4.98 11.84 16.17
CA TYR A 176 5.48 12.31 17.46
C TYR A 176 5.16 11.32 18.58
N LEU A 177 3.91 10.90 18.71
CA LEU A 177 3.48 9.93 19.73
C LEU A 177 4.22 8.59 19.60
N MET A 178 4.36 8.11 18.36
CA MET A 178 5.11 6.91 18.06
C MET A 178 6.60 7.06 18.38
N TYR A 179 7.22 8.20 18.04
CA TYR A 179 8.61 8.48 18.37
C TYR A 179 8.84 8.53 19.88
N ARG A 180 7.95 9.16 20.64
CA ARG A 180 8.02 9.20 22.11
C ARG A 180 7.95 7.81 22.75
N SER A 181 7.20 6.90 22.15
CA SER A 181 6.97 5.55 22.67
C SER A 181 8.05 4.55 22.22
N LEU A 182 8.40 4.55 20.93
CA LEU A 182 9.22 3.51 20.30
C LEU A 182 10.67 3.94 20.04
N LYS A 183 10.93 5.25 19.87
CA LYS A 183 12.22 5.90 19.61
C LYS A 183 12.98 5.46 18.35
N LYS A 184 12.63 4.31 17.76
CA LYS A 184 13.27 3.69 16.60
C LYS A 184 12.30 3.66 15.42
N PRO A 185 12.66 4.21 14.25
CA PRO A 185 11.77 4.24 13.09
C PRO A 185 11.38 2.83 12.61
N GLU A 186 12.25 1.84 12.77
CA GLU A 186 11.96 0.45 12.42
C GLU A 186 10.77 -0.11 13.19
N LEU A 187 10.73 0.13 14.50
CA LEU A 187 9.62 -0.29 15.35
C LEU A 187 8.35 0.47 14.99
N MET A 188 8.47 1.74 14.60
CA MET A 188 7.34 2.54 14.13
C MET A 188 6.75 1.95 12.84
N VAL A 189 7.57 1.56 11.87
CA VAL A 189 7.11 0.90 10.64
C VAL A 189 6.43 -0.43 10.93
N ILE A 190 7.05 -1.27 11.75
CA ILE A 190 6.47 -2.57 12.14
C ILE A 190 5.10 -2.36 12.82
N THR A 191 5.00 -1.34 13.68
CA THR A 191 3.75 -0.99 14.36
C THR A 191 2.69 -0.51 13.36
N ILE A 192 3.04 0.38 12.42
CA ILE A 192 2.12 0.87 11.39
C ILE A 192 1.64 -0.30 10.52
N ILE A 193 2.54 -1.17 10.06
CA ILE A 193 2.18 -2.34 9.26
C ILE A 193 1.22 -3.24 10.06
N PHE A 194 1.56 -3.56 11.30
CA PHE A 194 0.73 -4.42 12.13
C PHE A 194 -0.68 -3.85 12.33
N VAL A 195 -0.77 -2.60 12.80
CA VAL A 195 -2.06 -1.94 13.08
C VAL A 195 -2.86 -1.77 11.79
N SER A 196 -2.22 -1.32 10.71
CA SER A 196 -2.91 -1.08 9.43
C SER A 196 -3.44 -2.37 8.81
N VAL A 197 -2.66 -3.46 8.84
CA VAL A 197 -3.10 -4.76 8.32
C VAL A 197 -4.26 -5.30 9.17
N VAL A 198 -4.13 -5.28 10.49
CA VAL A 198 -5.19 -5.76 11.39
C VAL A 198 -6.49 -4.98 11.14
N LEU A 199 -6.44 -3.65 11.23
CA LEU A 199 -7.62 -2.81 11.06
C LEU A 199 -8.23 -2.95 9.67
N SER A 200 -7.42 -2.92 8.60
CA SER A 200 -7.92 -3.03 7.22
C SER A 200 -8.57 -4.39 6.97
N VAL A 201 -7.96 -5.48 7.44
CA VAL A 201 -8.51 -6.83 7.27
C VAL A 201 -9.81 -6.99 8.05
N TYR A 202 -9.88 -6.55 9.31
CA TYR A 202 -11.12 -6.61 10.08
C TYR A 202 -12.23 -5.78 9.45
N PHE A 203 -11.91 -4.52 9.07
CA PHE A 203 -12.86 -3.62 8.45
C PHE A 203 -13.40 -4.18 7.12
N LEU A 204 -12.51 -4.56 6.21
CA LEU A 204 -12.90 -5.05 4.88
C LEU A 204 -13.66 -6.38 4.98
N LYS A 205 -13.18 -7.31 5.81
CA LYS A 205 -13.89 -8.58 6.04
C LYS A 205 -15.30 -8.33 6.56
N ASN A 206 -15.47 -7.47 7.55
CA ASN A 206 -16.78 -7.24 8.17
C ASN A 206 -17.75 -6.60 7.18
N ILE A 207 -17.30 -5.62 6.38
CA ILE A 207 -18.13 -5.03 5.32
C ILE A 207 -18.54 -6.08 4.29
N LEU A 208 -17.59 -6.92 3.84
CA LEU A 208 -17.87 -7.95 2.85
C LEU A 208 -18.78 -9.05 3.42
N ALA A 209 -18.68 -9.35 4.71
CA ALA A 209 -19.48 -10.38 5.37
C ALA A 209 -20.97 -10.04 5.48
N GLU A 210 -21.36 -8.78 5.25
CA GLU A 210 -22.77 -8.37 5.13
C GLU A 210 -23.43 -8.98 3.88
N GLU A 211 -22.66 -9.17 2.80
CA GLU A 211 -23.17 -9.60 1.49
C GLU A 211 -22.63 -10.97 1.03
N PHE A 212 -21.42 -11.33 1.46
CA PHE A 212 -20.70 -12.53 1.03
C PHE A 212 -20.45 -13.49 2.20
N ASP A 213 -20.19 -14.76 1.90
CA ASP A 213 -19.79 -15.68 2.97
C ASP A 213 -18.40 -15.35 3.54
N ASN A 214 -18.11 -15.93 4.71
CA ASN A 214 -16.83 -15.73 5.39
C ASN A 214 -15.63 -16.14 4.53
N ASN A 215 -15.74 -17.16 3.68
CA ASN A 215 -14.63 -17.63 2.87
C ASN A 215 -14.27 -16.62 1.78
N ILE A 216 -15.27 -16.11 1.07
CA ILE A 216 -15.11 -15.05 0.06
C ILE A 216 -14.58 -13.78 0.73
N SER A 217 -15.17 -13.36 1.85
CA SER A 217 -14.77 -12.15 2.58
C SER A 217 -13.32 -12.22 3.04
N ASN A 218 -12.90 -13.37 3.58
CA ASN A 218 -11.53 -13.63 3.99
C ASN A 218 -10.58 -13.67 2.78
N TYR A 219 -10.97 -14.33 1.69
CA TYR A 219 -10.17 -14.42 0.47
C TYR A 219 -9.94 -13.06 -0.17
N VAL A 220 -11.00 -12.25 -0.33
CA VAL A 220 -10.91 -10.89 -0.87
C VAL A 220 -10.08 -9.99 0.04
N SER A 221 -10.22 -10.12 1.36
CA SER A 221 -9.38 -9.38 2.32
C SER A 221 -7.90 -9.74 2.19
N PHE A 222 -7.59 -11.00 1.90
CA PHE A 222 -6.21 -11.41 1.62
C PHE A 222 -5.72 -10.88 0.27
N LEU A 223 -6.53 -10.93 -0.80
CA LEU A 223 -6.18 -10.32 -2.09
C LEU A 223 -5.93 -8.82 -1.98
N PHE A 224 -6.70 -8.11 -1.15
CA PHE A 224 -6.47 -6.69 -0.86
C PHE A 224 -5.06 -6.45 -0.31
N LEU A 225 -4.59 -7.30 0.61
CA LEU A 225 -3.22 -7.20 1.11
C LEU A 225 -2.18 -7.41 0.03
N LEU A 226 -2.46 -8.19 -1.02
CA LEU A 226 -1.54 -8.45 -2.12
C LEU A 226 -1.50 -7.34 -3.18
N ILE A 227 -2.35 -6.32 -3.08
CA ILE A 227 -2.31 -5.18 -3.99
C ILE A 227 -0.91 -4.53 -3.89
N PRO A 228 -0.21 -4.26 -5.00
CA PRO A 228 1.16 -3.74 -4.96
C PRO A 228 1.34 -2.48 -4.12
N SER A 229 0.35 -1.58 -4.08
CA SER A 229 0.38 -0.37 -3.24
C SER A 229 0.23 -0.64 -1.74
N ILE A 230 -0.31 -1.80 -1.36
CA ILE A 230 -0.38 -2.26 0.04
C ILE A 230 0.89 -3.02 0.41
N GLN A 231 1.36 -3.89 -0.49
CA GLN A 231 2.61 -4.64 -0.31
C GLN A 231 3.82 -3.71 -0.24
N ILE A 232 3.81 -2.62 -1.01
CA ILE A 232 4.91 -1.67 -1.02
C ILE A 232 4.38 -0.23 -1.04
N TYR A 233 4.96 0.59 -0.17
CA TYR A 233 5.14 2.01 -0.42
C TYR A 233 6.20 2.23 -1.52
N TYR A 234 6.02 1.63 -2.71
CA TYR A 234 7.09 1.51 -3.69
C TYR A 234 7.62 2.89 -4.09
N LEU A 235 8.95 3.06 -3.93
CA LEU A 235 9.91 3.88 -4.70
C LEU A 235 10.82 4.70 -3.78
N HIS A 236 11.98 4.12 -3.41
CA HIS A 236 13.06 4.85 -2.78
C HIS A 236 13.99 5.50 -3.83
N TRP A 237 14.26 6.78 -3.61
CA TRP A 237 15.29 7.59 -4.24
C TRP A 237 16.66 7.30 -3.61
N MET A 238 17.62 6.75 -4.37
CA MET A 238 19.03 6.78 -3.99
C MET A 238 19.74 7.86 -4.83
N HIS A 239 20.10 8.95 -4.17
CA HIS A 239 21.40 9.60 -4.39
C HIS A 239 22.17 9.48 -3.09
#